data_AF-Q97BR1-F1
#
_entry.id   AF-Q97BR1-F1
#
_cell.length_a   1.000
_cell.length_b   1.000
_cell.length_c   1.000
_cell.angle_alpha   90.00
_cell.angle_beta   90.00
_cell.angle_gamma   90.00
#
_symmetry.space_group_name_H-M   'P 1'
#
loop_
_entity.id
_entity.type
_entity.pdbx_description
1 polymer ?
#
loop_
_entity_poly.entity_id
_entity_poly.type
_entity_poly.pdbx_seq_one_letter_code
_entity_poly.pdbx_strand_id
1 'polypeptide(L)'
;MADSEQELFLCRCRHKAVKDIAKKIGVKKAYLEKLILKNIADTDSIMQRLVEGRTVKKLNPDISPIIRQYLEGNISAEELLRNDDVLDYIAVKIKDHHDRYMDCIRFIYKNITK
;
A
#
# COMPACT_ATOMS: atom_id res chain seq x y z
N MET A 1 -15.56 -0.96 -13.53
CA MET A 1 -14.24 -0.27 -13.49
C MET A 1 -13.69 -0.15 -12.07
N ALA A 2 -14.52 0.13 -11.05
CA ALA A 2 -14.12 0.13 -9.64
C ALA A 2 -13.60 -1.24 -9.15
N ASP A 3 -14.20 -2.34 -9.62
CA ASP A 3 -13.87 -3.69 -9.16
C ASP A 3 -12.41 -4.10 -9.44
N SER A 4 -11.85 -3.67 -10.57
CA SER A 4 -10.46 -4.01 -10.94
C SER A 4 -9.42 -3.24 -10.13
N GLU A 5 -9.72 -2.00 -9.73
CA GLU A 5 -8.82 -1.19 -8.90
C GLU A 5 -8.82 -1.72 -7.46
N GLN A 6 -10.00 -1.97 -6.89
CA GLN A 6 -10.12 -2.54 -5.55
C GLN A 6 -9.49 -3.94 -5.46
N GLU A 7 -9.76 -4.81 -6.43
CA GLU A 7 -9.18 -6.16 -6.45
C GLU A 7 -7.65 -6.13 -6.64
N LEU A 8 -7.14 -5.20 -7.44
CA LEU A 8 -5.69 -4.97 -7.57
C LEU A 8 -5.06 -4.69 -6.21
N PHE A 9 -5.56 -3.69 -5.48
CA PHE A 9 -4.94 -3.27 -4.24
C PHE A 9 -5.14 -4.27 -3.09
N LEU A 10 -6.29 -4.95 -3.01
CA LEU A 10 -6.47 -6.08 -2.10
C LEU A 10 -5.45 -7.20 -2.36
N CYS A 11 -5.18 -7.49 -3.64
CA CYS A 11 -4.14 -8.46 -3.99
C CYS A 11 -2.73 -7.95 -3.68
N ARG A 12 -2.45 -6.65 -3.81
CA ARG A 12 -1.16 -6.05 -3.39
C ARG A 12 -0.97 -6.14 -1.88
N CYS A 13 -2.01 -5.92 -1.08
CA CYS A 13 -1.99 -6.16 0.38
C CYS A 13 -1.70 -7.62 0.73
N ARG A 14 -2.10 -8.57 -0.12
CA ARG A 14 -1.74 -10.00 0.00
C ARG A 14 -0.39 -10.34 -0.66
N HIS A 15 0.46 -9.33 -0.87
CA HIS A 15 1.79 -9.44 -1.43
C HIS A 15 1.86 -10.09 -2.83
N LYS A 16 0.80 -9.99 -3.65
CA LYS A 16 0.78 -10.57 -5.00
C LYS A 16 1.48 -9.68 -6.04
N ALA A 17 2.10 -10.32 -7.03
CA ALA A 17 2.73 -9.61 -8.15
C ALA A 17 1.67 -9.15 -9.16
N VAL A 18 1.88 -7.99 -9.78
CA VAL A 18 0.94 -7.40 -10.76
C VAL A 18 0.65 -8.36 -11.92
N LYS A 19 1.63 -9.16 -12.35
CA LYS A 19 1.45 -10.18 -13.39
C LYS A 19 0.40 -11.23 -13.02
N ASP A 20 0.45 -11.73 -11.78
CA ASP A 20 -0.48 -12.76 -11.31
C ASP A 20 -1.89 -12.19 -11.15
N ILE A 21 -1.98 -10.95 -10.66
CA ILE A 21 -3.24 -10.20 -10.52
C ILE A 21 -3.87 -9.97 -11.89
N ALA A 22 -3.08 -9.51 -12.88
CA ALA A 22 -3.53 -9.30 -14.25
C ALA A 22 -4.13 -10.58 -14.85
N LYS A 23 -3.46 -11.72 -14.65
CA LYS A 23 -3.95 -13.03 -15.08
C LYS A 23 -5.24 -13.41 -14.37
N LYS A 24 -5.34 -13.18 -13.06
CA LYS A 24 -6.53 -13.48 -12.24
C LYS A 24 -7.75 -12.69 -12.68
N ILE A 25 -7.60 -11.39 -12.91
CA ILE A 25 -8.71 -10.47 -13.23
C ILE A 25 -9.02 -10.47 -14.74
N GLY A 26 -8.14 -11.01 -15.58
CA GLY A 26 -8.33 -11.06 -17.04
C GLY A 26 -8.07 -9.72 -17.73
N VAL A 27 -7.16 -8.90 -17.18
CA VAL A 27 -6.81 -7.57 -17.73
C VAL A 27 -5.33 -7.50 -18.10
N LYS A 28 -4.97 -6.52 -18.94
CA LYS A 28 -3.57 -6.29 -19.32
C LYS A 28 -2.75 -5.79 -18.12
N LYS A 29 -1.56 -6.34 -17.90
CA LYS A 29 -0.62 -5.89 -16.86
C LYS A 29 -0.37 -4.38 -16.91
N ALA A 30 -0.16 -3.83 -18.11
CA ALA A 30 0.08 -2.41 -18.32
C ALA A 30 -1.07 -1.51 -17.84
N TYR A 31 -2.31 -2.01 -17.84
CA TYR A 31 -3.44 -1.27 -17.29
C TYR A 31 -3.32 -1.15 -15.77
N LEU A 32 -3.00 -2.26 -15.08
CA LEU A 32 -2.79 -2.25 -13.62
C LEU A 32 -1.58 -1.39 -13.21
N GLU A 33 -0.49 -1.43 -13.98
CA GLU A 33 0.69 -0.58 -13.73
C GLU A 33 0.35 0.91 -13.82
N LYS A 34 -0.53 1.31 -14.76
CA LYS A 34 -1.02 2.69 -14.84
C LYS A 34 -1.84 3.09 -13.61
N LEU A 35 -2.66 2.18 -13.07
CA LEU A 35 -3.42 2.44 -11.84
C LEU A 35 -2.49 2.62 -10.63
N ILE A 36 -1.45 1.79 -10.51
CA ILE A 36 -0.43 1.91 -9.46
C ILE A 36 0.30 3.24 -9.57
N LEU A 37 0.79 3.60 -10.76
CA LEU A 37 1.50 4.87 -10.98
C LEU A 37 0.63 6.09 -10.65
N LYS A 38 -0.65 6.05 -11.03
CA LYS A 38 -1.61 7.08 -10.64
C LYS A 38 -1.76 7.15 -9.12
N ASN A 39 -1.91 6.01 -8.45
CA ASN A 39 -2.07 5.97 -7.00
C ASN A 39 -0.82 6.48 -6.26
N ILE A 40 0.38 6.17 -6.77
CA ILE A 40 1.63 6.74 -6.27
C ILE A 40 1.60 8.27 -6.42
N ALA A 41 1.34 8.79 -7.62
CA ALA A 41 1.29 10.23 -7.86
C ALA A 41 0.26 10.95 -6.98
N ASP A 42 -0.92 10.35 -6.79
CA ASP A 42 -2.01 10.90 -5.97
C ASP A 42 -1.63 10.97 -4.47
N THR A 43 -0.75 10.09 -3.98
CA THR A 43 -0.50 9.90 -2.53
C THR A 43 0.91 10.25 -2.08
N ASP A 44 1.85 10.48 -3.00
CA ASP A 44 3.28 10.56 -2.66
C ASP A 44 3.60 11.69 -1.69
N SER A 45 3.11 12.89 -1.96
CA SER A 45 3.30 14.06 -1.08
C SER A 45 2.74 13.84 0.33
N ILE A 46 1.67 13.04 0.45
CA ILE A 46 1.02 12.76 1.73
C ILE A 46 1.80 11.69 2.49
N MET A 47 2.25 10.63 1.82
CA MET A 47 3.14 9.64 2.41
C MET A 47 4.42 10.31 2.94
N GLN A 48 4.94 11.31 2.24
CA GLN A 48 6.11 12.06 2.68
C GLN A 48 5.82 12.86 3.96
N ARG A 49 4.69 13.56 4.02
CA ARG A 49 4.26 14.30 5.22
C ARG A 49 4.02 13.38 6.43
N LEU A 50 3.47 12.18 6.22
CA LEU A 50 3.22 11.22 7.30
C LEU A 50 4.50 10.81 8.06
N VAL A 51 5.65 10.84 7.38
CA VAL A 51 6.94 10.43 7.94
C VAL A 51 7.93 11.60 8.04
N GLU A 52 7.46 12.83 7.82
CA GLU A 52 8.30 14.02 7.89
C GLU A 52 8.83 14.22 9.31
N GLY A 53 10.14 14.42 9.46
CA GLY A 53 10.79 14.56 10.76
C GLY A 53 10.85 13.28 11.60
N ARG A 54 10.40 12.13 11.07
CA ARG A 54 10.43 10.85 11.78
C ARG A 54 11.86 10.30 11.85
N THR A 55 12.31 9.94 13.04
CA THR A 55 13.50 9.11 13.24
C THR A 55 13.13 7.63 13.08
N VAL A 56 13.66 6.99 12.03
CA VAL A 56 13.44 5.55 11.77
C VAL A 56 14.10 4.71 12.87
N LYS A 57 13.31 3.89 13.57
CA LYS A 57 13.80 3.00 14.63
C LYS A 57 14.18 1.62 14.08
N LYS A 58 13.48 1.15 13.05
CA LYS A 58 13.71 -0.13 12.37
C LYS A 58 13.92 0.09 10.87
N LEU A 59 15.05 -0.36 10.35
CA LEU A 59 15.36 -0.24 8.92
C LEU A 59 14.61 -1.27 8.04
N ASN A 60 14.20 -2.41 8.60
CA ASN A 60 13.47 -3.45 7.89
C ASN A 60 12.34 -4.01 8.78
N PRO A 61 11.30 -3.21 9.09
CA PRO A 61 10.16 -3.69 9.86
C PRO A 61 9.36 -4.72 9.04
N ASP A 62 9.00 -5.85 9.65
CA ASP A 62 8.05 -6.79 9.06
C ASP A 62 6.62 -6.33 9.36
N ILE A 63 6.01 -5.67 8.39
CA ILE A 63 4.64 -5.17 8.49
C ILE A 63 3.58 -6.18 8.03
N SER A 64 3.99 -7.35 7.55
CA SER A 64 3.06 -8.37 7.04
C SER A 64 2.01 -8.80 8.07
N PRO A 65 2.31 -8.94 9.38
CA PRO A 65 1.29 -9.28 10.37
C PRO A 65 0.26 -8.16 10.56
N ILE A 66 0.69 -6.90 10.47
CA ILE A 66 -0.17 -5.72 10.65
C ILE A 66 -1.11 -5.57 9.45
N ILE A 67 -0.58 -5.71 8.22
CA ILE A 67 -1.41 -5.75 7.01
C ILE A 67 -2.43 -6.89 7.09
N ARG A 68 -2.03 -8.06 7.60
CA ARG A 68 -2.94 -9.19 7.78
C ARG A 68 -4.06 -8.89 8.77
N GLN A 69 -3.76 -8.30 9.94
CA GLN A 69 -4.78 -7.90 10.90
C GLN A 69 -5.78 -6.92 10.29
N TYR A 70 -5.32 -5.97 9.47
CA TYR A 70 -6.21 -5.06 8.75
C TYR A 70 -7.11 -5.81 7.75
N LEU A 71 -6.56 -6.73 6.96
CA LEU A 71 -7.33 -7.54 6.01
C LEU A 71 -8.36 -8.46 6.69
N GLU A 72 -8.08 -8.89 7.92
CA GLU A 72 -8.98 -9.70 8.75
C GLU A 72 -10.02 -8.85 9.50
N GLY A 73 -9.94 -7.51 9.44
CA GLY A 73 -10.84 -6.60 10.13
C GLY A 73 -10.55 -6.45 11.63
N ASN A 74 -9.39 -6.91 12.10
CA ASN A 74 -8.98 -6.85 13.50
C ASN A 74 -8.46 -5.46 13.91
N ILE A 75 -8.01 -4.65 12.94
CA ILE A 75 -7.61 -3.26 13.15
C ILE A 75 -8.19 -2.37 12.04
N SER A 76 -8.47 -1.12 12.40
CA SER A 76 -8.85 -0.06 11.47
C SER A 76 -7.68 0.40 10.60
N ALA A 77 -8.00 1.12 9.53
CA ALA A 77 -7.00 1.75 8.68
C ALA A 77 -6.20 2.82 9.44
N GLU A 78 -6.85 3.55 10.35
CA GLU A 78 -6.25 4.57 11.20
C GLU A 78 -5.25 3.95 12.19
N GLU A 79 -5.58 2.80 12.79
CA GLU A 79 -4.67 2.06 13.66
C GLU A 79 -3.44 1.56 12.90
N LEU A 80 -3.63 1.03 11.69
CA LEU A 80 -2.54 0.60 10.82
C LEU A 80 -1.61 1.77 10.48
N LEU A 81 -2.16 2.93 10.11
CA LEU A 81 -1.38 4.11 9.69
C LEU A 81 -0.70 4.84 10.85
N ARG A 82 -1.11 4.56 12.10
CA ARG A 82 -0.44 5.07 13.31
C ARG A 82 0.59 4.09 13.88
N ASN A 83 0.68 2.88 13.34
CA ASN A 83 1.61 1.88 13.83
C ASN A 83 3.07 2.28 13.53
N ASP A 84 3.92 2.23 14.54
CA ASP A 84 5.33 2.65 14.43
C ASP A 84 6.12 1.83 13.40
N ASP A 85 5.85 0.53 13.27
CA ASP A 85 6.52 -0.33 12.29
C ASP A 85 6.05 -0.01 10.87
N VAL A 86 4.78 0.37 10.68
CA VAL A 86 4.25 0.82 9.39
C VAL A 86 4.84 2.17 9.01
N LEU A 87 4.94 3.11 9.95
CA LEU A 87 5.54 4.42 9.69
C LEU A 87 7.03 4.32 9.37
N ASP A 88 7.77 3.45 10.08
CA ASP A 88 9.17 3.14 9.74
C ASP A 88 9.28 2.49 8.36
N TYR A 89 8.36 1.57 8.03
CA TYR A 89 8.30 0.95 6.71
C TYR A 89 8.10 1.99 5.61
N ILE A 90 7.13 2.89 5.78
CA ILE A 90 6.87 3.98 4.84
C ILE A 90 8.12 4.82 4.68
N ALA A 91 8.76 5.26 5.76
CA ALA A 91 9.95 6.09 5.71
C ALA A 91 11.10 5.45 4.91
N VAL A 92 11.30 4.13 5.07
CA VAL A 92 12.33 3.38 4.35
C VAL A 92 11.95 3.14 2.88
N LYS A 93 10.68 2.85 2.61
CA LYS A 93 10.21 2.35 1.31
C LYS A 93 9.53 3.40 0.43
N ILE A 94 9.43 4.66 0.88
CA ILE A 94 8.65 5.68 0.18
C ILE A 94 9.06 5.88 -1.28
N LYS A 95 10.37 5.78 -1.58
CA LYS A 95 10.95 5.92 -2.93
C LYS A 95 10.93 4.61 -3.74
N ASP A 96 10.53 3.49 -3.14
CA ASP A 96 10.43 2.19 -3.81
C ASP A 96 9.05 2.04 -4.45
N HIS A 97 8.94 2.40 -5.74
CA HIS A 97 7.70 2.35 -6.51
C HIS A 97 7.31 0.92 -6.96
N HIS A 98 8.08 -0.10 -6.57
CA HIS A 98 7.77 -1.50 -6.87
C HIS A 98 7.30 -2.28 -5.64
N ASP A 99 7.37 -1.66 -4.47
CA ASP A 99 7.05 -2.26 -3.19
C ASP A 99 5.54 -2.53 -3.05
N ARG A 100 5.21 -3.77 -2.69
CA ARG A 100 3.82 -4.26 -2.71
C ARG A 100 3.03 -3.77 -1.52
N TYR A 101 3.68 -3.69 -0.36
CA TYR A 101 3.01 -3.18 0.83
C TYR A 101 2.89 -1.66 0.77
N MET A 102 3.83 -0.95 0.13
CA MET A 102 3.64 0.47 -0.16
C MET A 102 2.43 0.74 -1.07
N ASP A 103 2.19 -0.08 -2.10
CA ASP A 103 0.97 0.04 -2.91
C ASP A 103 -0.30 -0.18 -2.08
N CYS A 104 -0.27 -1.15 -1.16
CA CYS A 104 -1.35 -1.42 -0.22
C CYS A 104 -1.61 -0.22 0.71
N ILE A 105 -0.57 0.30 1.36
CA ILE A 105 -0.66 1.42 2.30
C ILE A 105 -1.23 2.67 1.61
N ARG A 106 -0.73 3.01 0.41
CA ARG A 106 -1.24 4.14 -0.38
C ARG A 106 -2.73 3.99 -0.68
N PHE A 107 -3.18 2.78 -1.01
CA PHE A 107 -4.61 2.52 -1.24
C PHE A 107 -5.46 2.62 0.02
N ILE A 108 -4.98 2.06 1.15
CA ILE A 108 -5.66 2.15 2.45
C ILE A 108 -5.89 3.62 2.80
N TYR A 109 -4.84 4.44 2.71
CA TYR A 109 -4.91 5.87 2.96
C TYR A 109 -5.97 6.56 2.09
N LYS A 110 -5.93 6.30 0.77
CA LYS A 110 -6.85 6.90 -0.19
C LYS A 110 -8.32 6.55 0.07
N ASN A 111 -8.61 5.41 0.69
CA ASN A 111 -9.99 5.00 0.98
C ASN A 111 -10.57 5.60 2.26
N ILE A 112 -9.73 6.02 3.21
CA ILE A 112 -10.22 6.70 4.43
C ILE A 112 -10.33 8.21 4.27
N THR A 113 -9.71 8.79 3.24
CA THR A 113 -9.75 10.24 2.95
C THR A 113 -10.74 10.62 1.84
N LYS A 114 -11.54 9.67 1.34
CA LYS A 114 -12.63 9.91 0.37
C LYS A 114 -13.95 10.08 1.11
#